data_AF-A0A1I7ZWM9-F1
#
_entry.id   AF-A0A1I7ZWM9-F1
#
_cell.length_a   1.000
_cell.length_b   1.000
_cell.length_c   1.000
_cell.angle_alpha   90.00
_cell.angle_beta   90.00
_cell.angle_gamma   90.00
#
_symmetry.space_group_name_H-M   'P 1'
#
loop_
_entity.id
_entity.type
_entity.pdbx_description
1 polymer ?
#
loop_
_entity_poly.entity_id
_entity_poly.type
_entity_poly.pdbx_seq_one_letter_code
_entity_poly.pdbx_strand_id
1 'polypeptide(L)'
;MKHMQQLQNLHVEVDEILGPDVSDRITTMGVLPRSALLLLLLLAAVCDAQISAMFGNPVQADNCREWSPWGPCIWLRGKNPRWSRSYFDQLLPGRTGCRQHVFFKLLKDRWGVAFNNFYNYIRDVTVSEEQCGECSYQQSCGRKCHRRGSVDFINPLFVAERRCEGVSQNNACVSKMISPDCKLWPNPSVQLPNVTSSMHEIINALDYLSCVPEKRASGDVCRCCCHPFAPNPVTFKCEPKTYG
;
A
#
# COMPACT_ATOMS: atom_id res chain seq x y z
N MET A 1 -20.32 16.77 -8.06
CA MET A 1 -20.66 16.11 -9.35
C MET A 1 -19.46 15.39 -9.98
N LYS A 2 -18.28 16.02 -10.16
CA LYS A 2 -17.08 15.32 -10.69
C LYS A 2 -16.55 14.16 -9.81
N HIS A 3 -16.65 14.26 -8.48
CA HIS A 3 -16.21 13.21 -7.54
C HIS A 3 -17.05 11.92 -7.57
N MET A 4 -18.34 11.98 -7.90
CA MET A 4 -19.19 10.77 -7.98
C MET A 4 -18.93 9.96 -9.24
N GLN A 5 -18.49 10.63 -10.31
CA GLN A 5 -18.18 9.99 -11.59
C GLN A 5 -16.83 9.26 -11.55
N GLN A 6 -15.87 9.73 -10.74
CA GLN A 6 -14.61 9.04 -10.47
C GLN A 6 -14.80 7.74 -9.66
N LEU A 7 -15.70 7.73 -8.67
CA LEU A 7 -16.02 6.53 -7.89
C LEU A 7 -16.73 5.45 -8.73
N GLN A 8 -17.58 5.85 -9.69
CA GLN A 8 -18.23 4.91 -10.62
C GLN A 8 -17.24 4.27 -11.60
N ASN A 9 -16.25 5.03 -12.10
CA ASN A 9 -15.21 4.49 -12.98
C ASN A 9 -14.26 3.53 -12.23
N LEU A 10 -13.96 3.83 -10.96
CA LEU A 10 -13.22 2.94 -10.06
C LEU A 10 -13.95 1.61 -9.87
N HIS A 11 -15.28 1.65 -9.68
CA HIS A 11 -16.12 0.46 -9.55
C HIS A 11 -16.04 -0.42 -10.81
N VAL A 12 -16.12 0.19 -12.00
CA VAL A 12 -16.03 -0.53 -13.28
C VAL A 12 -14.66 -1.17 -13.51
N GLU A 13 -13.55 -0.49 -13.19
CA GLU A 13 -12.20 -1.05 -13.36
C GLU A 13 -11.88 -2.11 -12.30
N VAL A 14 -12.39 -1.95 -11.08
CA VAL A 14 -12.32 -2.97 -10.02
C VAL A 14 -13.16 -4.19 -10.41
N ASP A 15 -14.32 -4.01 -11.03
CA ASP A 15 -15.16 -5.09 -11.57
C ASP A 15 -14.51 -5.80 -12.78
N GLU A 16 -13.70 -5.10 -13.56
CA GLU A 16 -12.91 -5.68 -14.64
C GLU A 16 -11.67 -6.46 -14.13
N ILE A 17 -11.28 -6.23 -12.87
CA ILE A 17 -10.23 -6.96 -12.14
C ILE A 17 -10.84 -8.11 -11.30
N LEU A 18 -12.08 -7.96 -10.81
CA LEU A 18 -12.72 -8.85 -9.82
C LEU A 18 -13.93 -9.66 -10.37
N GLY A 19 -14.44 -9.34 -11.55
CA GLY A 19 -15.60 -9.94 -12.21
C GLY A 19 -16.94 -9.19 -11.97
N PRO A 20 -17.93 -9.32 -12.88
CA PRO A 20 -19.12 -8.43 -13.00
C PRO A 20 -20.21 -8.56 -11.92
N ASP A 21 -20.01 -9.35 -10.85
CA ASP A 21 -21.04 -9.67 -9.84
C ASP A 21 -21.18 -8.59 -8.72
N VAL A 22 -20.62 -7.40 -8.95
CA VAL A 22 -20.36 -6.36 -7.93
C VAL A 22 -21.26 -5.11 -8.07
N SER A 23 -22.09 -5.04 -9.11
CA SER A 23 -22.89 -3.83 -9.41
C SER A 23 -24.29 -3.78 -8.76
N ASP A 24 -24.87 -4.93 -8.40
CA ASP A 24 -26.25 -4.96 -7.90
C ASP A 24 -26.33 -4.96 -6.36
N ARG A 25 -26.43 -3.76 -5.77
CA ARG A 25 -27.31 -3.41 -4.63
C ARG A 25 -26.88 -2.09 -3.97
N ILE A 26 -27.23 -0.96 -4.59
CA ILE A 26 -27.33 0.33 -3.89
C ILE A 26 -28.73 0.89 -4.12
N THR A 27 -29.72 0.42 -3.36
CA THR A 27 -30.92 1.21 -3.05
C THR A 27 -31.61 0.64 -1.82
N THR A 28 -31.44 1.32 -0.68
CA THR A 28 -32.44 1.55 0.41
C THR A 28 -31.71 2.01 1.68
N MET A 29 -31.58 3.32 1.88
CA MET A 29 -31.08 3.90 3.14
C MET A 29 -32.23 4.11 4.11
N GLY A 30 -32.15 3.46 5.28
CA GLY A 30 -32.86 3.86 6.49
C GLY A 30 -32.04 4.88 7.29
N VAL A 31 -32.72 5.87 7.87
CA VAL A 31 -32.13 7.00 8.58
C VAL A 31 -31.64 6.58 9.98
N LEU A 32 -30.33 6.71 10.26
CA LEU A 32 -29.77 6.54 11.61
C LEU A 32 -29.60 7.89 12.34
N PRO A 33 -29.70 7.92 13.68
CA PRO A 33 -29.69 9.15 14.48
C PRO A 33 -28.28 9.76 14.61
N ARG A 34 -28.24 11.11 14.64
CA ARG A 34 -27.04 11.98 14.61
C ARG A 34 -25.98 11.67 15.69
N SER A 35 -26.37 11.07 16.81
CA SER A 35 -25.47 10.75 17.93
C SER A 35 -24.53 9.57 17.63
N ALA A 36 -24.91 8.66 16.73
CA ALA A 36 -24.07 7.53 16.31
C ALA A 36 -23.01 7.96 15.28
N LEU A 37 -23.25 9.06 14.56
CA LEU A 37 -22.35 9.56 13.52
C LEU A 37 -21.04 10.10 14.12
N LEU A 38 -21.10 10.74 15.29
CA LEU A 38 -19.91 11.30 15.96
C LEU A 38 -19.00 10.23 16.56
N LEU A 39 -19.55 9.08 16.98
CA LEU A 39 -18.76 7.97 17.52
C LEU A 39 -18.16 7.09 16.40
N LEU A 40 -18.83 6.99 15.24
CA LEU A 40 -18.27 6.34 14.04
C LEU A 40 -17.12 7.15 13.41
N LEU A 41 -17.15 8.48 13.51
CA LEU A 41 -16.09 9.35 12.97
C LEU A 41 -14.77 9.27 13.76
N LEU A 42 -14.79 8.80 15.01
CA LEU A 42 -13.59 8.64 15.85
C LEU A 42 -12.85 7.31 15.65
N LEU A 43 -13.41 6.36 14.89
CA LEU A 43 -12.85 5.02 14.69
C LEU A 43 -12.30 4.77 13.27
N ALA A 44 -12.40 5.75 12.36
CA ALA A 44 -11.90 5.63 11.00
C ALA A 44 -10.47 6.20 10.85
N ALA A 45 -9.53 5.68 11.63
CA ALA A 45 -8.10 5.88 11.41
C ALA A 45 -7.43 4.53 11.15
N VAL A 46 -7.87 3.86 10.08
CA VAL A 46 -7.09 2.76 9.51
C VAL A 46 -6.72 3.21 8.12
N CYS A 47 -5.52 3.74 8.00
CA CYS A 47 -4.95 4.07 6.72
C CYS A 47 -3.60 3.34 6.71
N ASP A 48 -3.41 2.38 5.82
CA ASP A 48 -2.27 1.46 5.85
C ASP A 48 -1.45 1.66 4.54
N ALA A 49 -0.12 1.83 4.57
CA ALA A 49 0.72 1.91 3.35
C ALA A 49 1.17 0.52 2.94
N GLN A 50 0.16 -0.23 2.62
CA GLN A 50 0.23 -1.62 2.27
C GLN A 50 -0.40 -1.65 0.88
N ILE A 51 0.26 -2.27 -0.10
CA ILE A 51 -0.27 -2.28 -1.48
C ILE A 51 -1.68 -2.85 -1.49
N SER A 52 -1.95 -3.80 -0.60
CA SER A 52 -3.29 -4.36 -0.40
C SER A 52 -4.21 -3.48 0.44
N ALA A 53 -3.67 -2.65 1.34
CA ALA A 53 -4.44 -1.67 2.11
C ALA A 53 -5.09 -0.59 1.26
N MET A 54 -4.44 -0.24 0.15
CA MET A 54 -4.98 0.73 -0.80
C MET A 54 -6.35 0.31 -1.36
N PHE A 55 -6.69 -0.97 -1.27
CA PHE A 55 -7.92 -1.54 -1.84
C PHE A 55 -8.85 -2.16 -0.79
N GLY A 56 -8.54 -2.04 0.51
CA GLY A 56 -9.36 -2.58 1.61
C GLY A 56 -8.53 -2.95 2.85
N ASN A 57 -9.16 -3.47 3.89
CA ASN A 57 -8.48 -3.80 5.15
C ASN A 57 -7.57 -5.05 5.02
N PRO A 58 -6.23 -4.91 5.05
CA PRO A 58 -5.28 -5.95 4.65
C PRO A 58 -5.02 -6.99 5.76
N VAL A 59 -6.06 -7.59 6.33
CA VAL A 59 -5.94 -8.55 7.43
C VAL A 59 -6.27 -9.97 7.00
N GLN A 60 -5.77 -10.95 7.77
CA GLN A 60 -6.20 -12.35 7.63
C GLN A 60 -7.62 -12.51 8.16
N ALA A 61 -8.60 -12.18 7.34
CA ALA A 61 -10.02 -12.31 7.68
C ALA A 61 -10.48 -13.78 7.66
N ASP A 62 -11.54 -14.07 8.42
CA ASP A 62 -12.15 -15.40 8.56
C ASP A 62 -12.96 -15.85 7.33
N ASN A 63 -13.12 -14.95 6.35
CA ASN A 63 -13.80 -15.22 5.09
C ASN A 63 -13.01 -16.09 4.09
N CYS A 64 -11.80 -16.51 4.46
CA CYS A 64 -10.95 -17.40 3.69
C CYS A 64 -10.80 -18.75 4.39
N ARG A 65 -10.94 -19.85 3.64
CA ARG A 65 -10.74 -21.20 4.20
C ARG A 65 -9.31 -21.41 4.69
N GLU A 66 -8.35 -20.84 3.98
CA GLU A 66 -6.94 -21.00 4.26
C GLU A 66 -6.20 -19.70 3.93
N TRP A 67 -5.20 -19.39 4.75
CA TRP A 67 -4.23 -18.32 4.50
C TRP A 67 -2.85 -18.95 4.35
N SER A 68 -2.01 -18.39 3.47
CA SER A 68 -0.61 -18.77 3.44
C SER A 68 0.08 -18.40 4.76
N PRO A 69 1.18 -19.08 5.13
CA PRO A 69 2.11 -18.52 6.10
C PRO A 69 2.52 -17.10 5.70
N TRP A 70 2.90 -16.30 6.70
CA TRP A 70 3.47 -14.99 6.46
C TRP A 70 4.78 -15.13 5.66
N GLY A 71 4.86 -14.37 4.57
CA GLY A 71 6.04 -14.32 3.72
C GLY A 71 7.26 -13.70 4.42
N PRO A 72 8.43 -13.74 3.78
CA PRO A 72 9.56 -12.95 4.24
C PRO A 72 9.25 -11.46 4.13
N CYS A 73 10.00 -10.66 4.87
CA CYS A 73 10.02 -9.21 4.69
C CYS A 73 10.41 -8.81 3.28
N ILE A 74 9.52 -8.07 2.61
CA ILE A 74 9.84 -7.39 1.37
C ILE A 74 10.58 -6.10 1.69
N TRP A 75 11.70 -5.88 1.01
CA TRP A 75 12.52 -4.69 1.21
C TRP A 75 13.22 -4.25 -0.06
N LEU A 76 13.62 -2.97 -0.08
CA LEU A 76 14.12 -2.29 -1.26
C LEU A 76 15.54 -2.74 -1.63
N ARG A 77 16.47 -2.75 -0.68
CA ARG A 77 17.89 -3.06 -0.92
C ARG A 77 18.59 -3.47 0.37
N GLY A 78 19.79 -4.02 0.25
CA GLY A 78 20.65 -4.38 1.38
C GLY A 78 21.28 -5.76 1.20
N LYS A 79 21.80 -6.34 2.28
CA LYS A 79 22.62 -7.56 2.23
C LYS A 79 21.86 -8.83 1.85
N ASN A 80 20.54 -8.88 2.06
CA ASN A 80 19.74 -10.05 1.70
C ASN A 80 19.60 -10.15 0.17
N PRO A 81 20.06 -11.22 -0.49
CA PRO A 81 19.96 -11.38 -1.94
C PRO A 81 18.52 -11.38 -2.49
N ARG A 82 17.51 -11.55 -1.62
CA ARG A 82 16.10 -11.40 -2.02
C ARG A 82 15.79 -9.95 -2.41
N TRP A 83 16.40 -8.98 -1.74
CA TRP A 83 16.06 -7.56 -1.92
C TRP A 83 16.59 -6.96 -3.23
N SER A 84 17.52 -7.63 -3.91
CA SER A 84 17.93 -7.26 -5.27
C SER A 84 16.93 -7.69 -6.35
N ARG A 85 15.94 -8.50 -6.01
CA ARG A 85 14.93 -9.01 -6.96
C ARG A 85 13.80 -7.98 -7.18
N SER A 86 13.02 -8.16 -8.25
CA SER A 86 11.77 -7.42 -8.42
C SER A 86 10.83 -7.68 -7.23
N TYR A 87 9.93 -6.74 -6.92
CA TYR A 87 8.95 -6.89 -5.84
C TYR A 87 8.24 -8.26 -5.87
N PHE A 88 7.68 -8.62 -7.02
CA PHE A 88 6.95 -9.88 -7.19
C PHE A 88 7.82 -11.12 -6.97
N ASP A 89 9.11 -11.04 -7.25
CA ASP A 89 10.05 -12.15 -7.05
C ASP A 89 10.59 -12.25 -5.61
N GLN A 90 10.28 -11.27 -4.76
CA GLN A 90 10.48 -11.35 -3.30
C GLN A 90 9.36 -12.15 -2.60
N LEU A 91 8.15 -12.17 -3.16
CA LEU A 91 7.01 -12.93 -2.63
C LEU A 91 7.32 -14.44 -2.60
N LEU A 92 6.79 -15.15 -1.59
CA LEU A 92 6.94 -16.60 -1.49
C LEU A 92 6.44 -17.30 -2.77
N PRO A 93 7.28 -18.15 -3.41
CA PRO A 93 6.86 -18.96 -4.54
C PRO A 93 6.05 -20.20 -4.09
N GLY A 94 5.67 -21.02 -5.06
CA GLY A 94 5.07 -22.33 -4.80
C GLY A 94 3.56 -22.29 -4.65
N ARG A 95 2.97 -23.48 -4.54
CA ARG A 95 1.52 -23.64 -4.52
C ARG A 95 0.89 -22.91 -3.36
N THR A 96 1.56 -22.68 -2.24
CA THR A 96 1.06 -21.99 -1.02
C THR A 96 1.51 -20.54 -0.87
N GLY A 97 2.37 -20.03 -1.75
CA GLY A 97 2.90 -18.66 -1.65
C GLY A 97 2.06 -17.60 -2.37
N CYS A 98 2.30 -16.35 -2.03
CA CYS A 98 1.63 -15.19 -2.63
C CYS A 98 2.01 -14.94 -4.10
N ARG A 99 3.19 -15.39 -4.56
CA ARG A 99 3.64 -15.14 -5.94
C ARG A 99 2.70 -15.72 -6.99
N GLN A 100 2.03 -16.82 -6.66
CA GLN A 100 1.10 -17.49 -7.56
C GLN A 100 -0.36 -17.11 -7.27
N HIS A 101 -0.61 -16.20 -6.32
CA HIS A 101 -1.94 -15.73 -5.98
C HIS A 101 -2.53 -14.91 -7.14
N VAL A 102 -3.84 -15.05 -7.38
CA VAL A 102 -4.52 -14.44 -8.54
C VAL A 102 -4.31 -12.93 -8.60
N PHE A 103 -4.39 -12.24 -7.46
CA PHE A 103 -4.15 -10.81 -7.37
C PHE A 103 -2.75 -10.42 -7.88
N PHE A 104 -1.70 -11.03 -7.34
CA PHE A 104 -0.32 -10.69 -7.71
C PHE A 104 0.02 -11.11 -9.15
N LYS A 105 -0.59 -12.18 -9.66
CA LYS A 105 -0.49 -12.53 -11.08
C LYS A 105 -1.09 -11.45 -11.97
N LEU A 106 -2.35 -11.07 -11.73
CA LEU A 106 -3.02 -10.04 -12.52
C LEU A 106 -2.29 -8.69 -12.42
N LEU A 107 -1.85 -8.31 -11.22
CA LEU A 107 -1.07 -7.09 -11.00
C LEU A 107 0.24 -7.10 -11.79
N LYS A 108 0.95 -8.24 -11.77
CA LYS A 108 2.20 -8.42 -12.54
C LYS A 108 1.95 -8.44 -14.05
N ASP A 109 0.90 -9.11 -14.51
CA ASP A 109 0.62 -9.29 -15.93
C ASP A 109 0.12 -7.99 -16.57
N ARG A 110 -0.74 -7.23 -15.88
CA ARG A 110 -1.29 -5.97 -16.39
C ARG A 110 -0.36 -4.78 -16.18
N TRP A 111 0.22 -4.64 -14.98
CA TRP A 111 0.96 -3.43 -14.56
C TRP A 111 2.38 -3.72 -14.07
N GLY A 112 2.93 -4.91 -14.33
CA GLY A 112 4.24 -5.30 -13.81
C GLY A 112 5.38 -4.34 -14.19
N VAL A 113 5.34 -3.76 -15.39
CA VAL A 113 6.35 -2.78 -15.84
C VAL A 113 6.22 -1.46 -15.06
N ALA A 114 5.01 -0.91 -14.98
CA ALA A 114 4.73 0.29 -14.20
C ALA A 114 5.12 0.12 -12.72
N PHE A 115 4.72 -1.01 -12.13
CA PHE A 115 5.06 -1.34 -10.76
C PHE A 115 6.58 -1.48 -10.55
N ASN A 116 7.28 -2.13 -11.48
CA ASN A 116 8.73 -2.25 -11.42
C ASN A 116 9.42 -0.89 -11.54
N ASN A 117 8.93 0.01 -12.40
CA ASN A 117 9.47 1.37 -12.52
C ASN A 117 9.32 2.16 -11.22
N PHE A 118 8.12 2.12 -10.63
CA PHE A 118 7.86 2.68 -9.30
C PHE A 118 8.80 2.11 -8.25
N TYR A 119 8.85 0.78 -8.13
CA TYR A 119 9.64 0.11 -7.09
C TYR A 119 11.14 0.36 -7.25
N ASN A 120 11.65 0.37 -8.49
CA ASN A 120 13.05 0.67 -8.78
C ASN A 120 13.39 2.13 -8.47
N TYR A 121 12.48 3.07 -8.75
CA TYR A 121 12.64 4.46 -8.37
C TYR A 121 12.74 4.60 -6.85
N ILE A 122 11.76 4.07 -6.09
CA ILE A 122 11.78 4.14 -4.62
C ILE A 122 13.05 3.49 -4.05
N ARG A 123 13.49 2.37 -4.63
CA ARG A 123 14.76 1.72 -4.28
C ARG A 123 15.99 2.60 -4.55
N ASP A 124 16.05 3.28 -5.69
CA ASP A 124 17.20 4.11 -6.04
C ASP A 124 17.30 5.36 -5.14
N VAL A 125 16.16 5.99 -4.84
CA VAL A 125 16.15 7.19 -3.99
C VAL A 125 16.38 6.86 -2.53
N THR A 126 16.09 5.64 -2.08
CA THR A 126 16.35 5.19 -0.70
C THR A 126 17.82 4.80 -0.53
N VAL A 127 18.49 5.50 0.39
CA VAL A 127 19.90 5.26 0.75
C VAL A 127 20.00 4.19 1.83
N SER A 128 19.05 4.14 2.76
CA SER A 128 19.00 3.13 3.83
C SER A 128 19.02 1.70 3.28
N GLU A 129 19.98 0.90 3.74
CA GLU A 129 20.05 -0.54 3.43
C GLU A 129 19.29 -1.40 4.44
N GLU A 130 19.21 -0.95 5.69
CA GLU A 130 18.41 -1.60 6.72
C GLU A 130 16.94 -1.21 6.62
N GLN A 131 16.06 -2.09 7.09
CA GLN A 131 14.63 -1.85 7.11
C GLN A 131 14.27 -0.68 8.03
N CYS A 132 13.49 0.25 7.51
CA CYS A 132 13.21 1.55 8.13
C CYS A 132 11.87 2.09 7.65
N GLY A 133 11.47 3.23 8.19
CA GLY A 133 10.34 4.01 7.71
C GLY A 133 8.99 3.34 7.93
N GLU A 134 8.92 2.25 8.70
CA GLU A 134 7.76 1.35 8.73
C GLU A 134 7.36 0.84 7.33
N CYS A 135 8.32 0.75 6.41
CA CYS A 135 8.08 0.46 4.98
C CYS A 135 8.23 -1.03 4.60
N SER A 136 8.76 -1.90 5.48
CA SER A 136 8.93 -3.34 5.19
C SER A 136 7.78 -4.16 5.78
N TYR A 137 7.16 -4.96 4.92
CA TYR A 137 5.98 -5.75 5.24
C TYR A 137 6.13 -7.19 4.76
N GLN A 138 5.39 -8.07 5.46
CA GLN A 138 5.15 -9.46 5.08
C GLN A 138 3.76 -9.56 4.48
N GLN A 139 3.61 -10.41 3.47
CA GLN A 139 2.31 -10.71 2.85
C GLN A 139 1.85 -12.11 3.23
N SER A 140 0.55 -12.27 3.37
CA SER A 140 -0.13 -13.57 3.38
C SER A 140 -1.29 -13.52 2.39
N CYS A 141 -1.59 -14.63 1.72
CA CYS A 141 -2.61 -14.68 0.69
C CYS A 141 -3.66 -15.73 1.02
N GLY A 142 -4.92 -15.30 1.01
CA GLY A 142 -6.09 -16.11 1.30
C GLY A 142 -6.48 -16.99 0.12
N ARG A 143 -7.20 -18.08 0.39
CA ARG A 143 -7.75 -18.95 -0.66
C ARG A 143 -9.10 -19.50 -0.31
N LYS A 144 -9.82 -19.85 -1.38
CA LYS A 144 -11.21 -20.30 -1.29
C LYS A 144 -12.00 -19.32 -0.43
N CYS A 145 -11.74 -18.04 -0.66
CA CYS A 145 -12.34 -16.95 0.08
C CYS A 145 -13.71 -16.64 -0.50
N HIS A 146 -14.62 -16.24 0.37
CA HIS A 146 -15.91 -15.71 -0.05
C HIS A 146 -15.95 -14.20 0.13
N ARG A 147 -16.62 -13.54 -0.81
CA ARG A 147 -16.90 -12.09 -0.75
C ARG A 147 -18.13 -11.76 0.11
N ARG A 148 -18.81 -12.78 0.65
CA ARG A 148 -19.99 -12.60 1.50
C ARG A 148 -19.56 -12.13 2.90
N GLY A 149 -19.97 -10.93 3.28
CA GLY A 149 -19.78 -10.25 4.57
C GLY A 149 -19.83 -8.72 4.38
N SER A 150 -19.70 -7.94 5.45
CA SER A 150 -19.67 -6.47 5.30
C SER A 150 -18.40 -6.04 4.56
N VAL A 151 -18.56 -5.18 3.56
CA VAL A 151 -17.47 -4.59 2.74
C VAL A 151 -16.48 -3.82 3.63
N ASP A 152 -16.93 -3.34 4.79
CA ASP A 152 -16.10 -2.63 5.77
C ASP A 152 -15.00 -3.52 6.39
N PHE A 153 -15.06 -4.84 6.21
CA PHE A 153 -14.12 -5.80 6.83
C PHE A 153 -13.42 -6.75 5.84
N ILE A 154 -13.84 -6.80 4.58
CA ILE A 154 -13.32 -7.78 3.61
C ILE A 154 -12.35 -7.10 2.64
N ASN A 155 -11.09 -7.53 2.65
CA ASN A 155 -10.18 -7.22 1.55
C ASN A 155 -10.62 -7.98 0.28
N PRO A 156 -11.12 -7.31 -0.77
CA PRO A 156 -11.54 -7.98 -2.00
C PRO A 156 -10.37 -8.64 -2.74
N LEU A 157 -9.13 -8.26 -2.41
CA LEU A 157 -7.92 -8.82 -2.98
C LEU A 157 -7.47 -10.13 -2.32
N PHE A 158 -8.03 -10.47 -1.15
CA PHE A 158 -7.61 -11.63 -0.34
C PHE A 158 -6.10 -11.66 -0.06
N VAL A 159 -5.52 -10.48 0.15
CA VAL A 159 -4.14 -10.30 0.59
C VAL A 159 -4.16 -9.67 1.96
N ALA A 160 -3.37 -10.22 2.87
CA ALA A 160 -3.10 -9.62 4.15
C ALA A 160 -1.66 -9.12 4.17
N GLU A 161 -1.44 -7.99 4.82
CA GLU A 161 -0.13 -7.40 5.00
C GLU A 161 0.06 -7.06 6.48
N ARG A 162 1.30 -7.19 6.94
CA ARG A 162 1.68 -6.78 8.29
C ARG A 162 3.10 -6.27 8.31
N ARG A 163 3.41 -5.44 9.31
CA ARG A 163 4.78 -5.08 9.63
C ARG A 163 5.62 -6.35 9.85
N CYS A 164 6.87 -6.31 9.39
CA CYS A 164 7.83 -7.36 9.69
C CYS A 164 8.00 -7.64 11.18
N GLU A 165 7.70 -8.89 11.55
CA GLU A 165 7.90 -9.40 12.90
C GLU A 165 9.39 -9.45 13.25
N GLY A 166 9.74 -9.00 14.47
CA GLY A 166 11.12 -9.01 14.98
C GLY A 166 12.05 -7.97 14.34
N VAL A 167 11.55 -7.06 13.51
CA VAL A 167 12.36 -6.02 12.85
C VAL A 167 11.98 -4.63 13.36
N SER A 168 12.97 -3.91 13.91
CA SER A 168 12.80 -2.50 14.27
C SER A 168 12.90 -1.62 13.03
N GLN A 169 11.83 -0.90 12.70
CA GLN A 169 11.73 -0.05 11.51
C GLN A 169 11.24 1.36 11.83
N ASN A 170 11.22 1.73 13.11
CA ASN A 170 10.64 2.99 13.60
C ASN A 170 11.49 4.23 13.28
N ASN A 171 12.72 4.06 12.82
CA ASN A 171 13.54 5.16 12.32
C ASN A 171 13.13 5.47 10.88
N ALA A 172 12.95 6.75 10.56
CA ALA A 172 12.73 7.18 9.20
C ALA A 172 13.92 6.77 8.29
N CYS A 173 13.59 6.31 7.10
CA CYS A 173 14.57 5.99 6.07
C CYS A 173 15.33 7.24 5.63
N VAL A 174 16.61 7.08 5.30
CA VAL A 174 17.38 8.12 4.62
C VAL A 174 17.21 7.96 3.12
N SER A 175 16.85 9.04 2.46
CA SER A 175 16.67 9.11 1.01
C SER A 175 17.42 10.31 0.42
N LYS A 176 17.75 10.22 -0.87
CA LYS A 176 18.36 11.31 -1.64
C LYS A 176 17.44 12.52 -1.65
N MET A 177 18.01 13.73 -1.56
CA MET A 177 17.27 14.97 -1.70
C MET A 177 17.15 15.35 -3.18
N ILE A 178 16.01 15.00 -3.79
CA ILE A 178 15.73 15.28 -5.21
C ILE A 178 14.99 16.62 -5.38
N SER A 179 14.23 17.03 -4.35
CA SER A 179 13.53 18.31 -4.30
C SER A 179 13.72 18.96 -2.93
N PRO A 180 13.65 20.31 -2.82
CA PRO A 180 13.81 21.02 -1.57
C PRO A 180 12.79 20.64 -0.48
N ASP A 181 11.59 20.23 -0.90
CA ASP A 181 10.47 19.84 -0.04
C ASP A 181 10.43 18.33 0.26
N CYS A 182 11.40 17.56 -0.22
CA CYS A 182 11.45 16.10 -0.07
C CYS A 182 10.20 15.37 -0.59
N LYS A 183 9.48 15.94 -1.56
CA LYS A 183 8.38 15.26 -2.24
C LYS A 183 8.90 14.22 -3.22
N LEU A 184 9.14 13.01 -2.72
CA LEU A 184 9.65 11.89 -3.52
C LEU A 184 8.55 11.14 -4.28
N TRP A 185 7.29 11.22 -3.84
CA TRP A 185 6.15 10.61 -4.53
C TRP A 185 4.93 11.54 -4.48
N PRO A 186 4.08 11.59 -5.54
CA PRO A 186 4.31 11.06 -6.88
C PRO A 186 5.45 11.76 -7.62
N ASN A 187 6.09 11.05 -8.56
CA ASN A 187 7.15 11.60 -9.41
C ASN A 187 6.78 11.47 -10.90
N PRO A 188 6.54 12.57 -11.63
CA PRO A 188 6.15 12.55 -13.05
C PRO A 188 7.18 11.91 -14.00
N SER A 189 8.45 11.82 -13.59
CA SER A 189 9.49 11.18 -14.39
C SER A 189 9.44 9.66 -14.36
N VAL A 190 8.70 9.07 -13.40
CA VAL A 190 8.49 7.62 -13.34
C VAL A 190 7.40 7.24 -14.33
N GLN A 191 7.79 6.52 -15.38
CA GLN A 191 6.84 6.05 -16.40
C GLN A 191 6.00 4.90 -15.84
N LEU A 192 4.67 4.99 -15.98
CA LEU A 192 3.73 3.95 -15.58
C LEU A 192 2.95 3.46 -16.82
N PRO A 193 3.59 2.72 -17.75
CA PRO A 193 2.93 2.27 -18.97
C PRO A 193 1.78 1.30 -18.67
N ASN A 194 0.77 1.30 -19.56
CA ASN A 194 -0.43 0.45 -19.48
C ASN A 194 -1.32 0.70 -18.24
N VAL A 195 -1.08 1.80 -17.53
CA VAL A 195 -1.96 2.32 -16.49
C VAL A 195 -2.95 3.29 -17.13
N THR A 196 -4.24 3.10 -16.88
CA THR A 196 -5.30 3.97 -17.38
C THR A 196 -5.23 5.35 -16.72
N SER A 197 -5.81 6.38 -17.35
CA SER A 197 -5.78 7.74 -16.79
C SER A 197 -6.45 7.82 -15.42
N SER A 198 -7.55 7.10 -15.21
CA SER A 198 -8.21 6.97 -13.91
C SER A 198 -7.28 6.36 -12.86
N MET A 199 -6.61 5.25 -13.20
CA MET A 199 -5.66 4.61 -12.31
C MET A 199 -4.43 5.49 -12.02
N HIS A 200 -4.00 6.31 -12.97
CA HIS A 200 -2.97 7.33 -12.75
C HIS A 200 -3.38 8.37 -11.71
N GLU A 201 -4.61 8.86 -11.75
CA GLU A 201 -5.13 9.80 -10.74
C GLU A 201 -5.10 9.18 -9.35
N ILE A 202 -5.54 7.92 -9.23
CA ILE A 202 -5.54 7.17 -7.98
C ILE A 202 -4.11 7.00 -7.47
N ILE A 203 -3.20 6.52 -8.32
CA ILE A 203 -1.79 6.29 -7.98
C ILE A 203 -1.10 7.58 -7.51
N ASN A 204 -1.37 8.70 -8.18
CA ASN A 204 -0.81 10.00 -7.83
C ASN A 204 -1.41 10.58 -6.55
N ALA A 205 -2.65 10.21 -6.20
CA ALA A 205 -3.29 10.59 -4.96
C ALA A 205 -2.87 9.72 -3.76
N LEU A 206 -2.10 8.64 -3.98
CA LEU A 206 -1.63 7.79 -2.91
C LEU A 206 -0.65 8.53 -2.02
N ASP A 207 -1.02 8.63 -0.75
CA ASP A 207 -0.15 9.04 0.33
C ASP A 207 0.80 7.89 0.73
N TYR A 208 1.60 7.41 -0.21
CA TYR A 208 2.47 6.23 0.00
C TYR A 208 3.65 6.54 0.94
N LEU A 209 4.29 7.70 0.76
CA LEU A 209 5.53 8.08 1.43
C LEU A 209 5.45 9.54 1.90
N SER A 210 5.77 9.77 3.17
CA SER A 210 5.91 11.11 3.73
C SER A 210 7.35 11.35 4.15
N CYS A 211 7.90 12.50 3.77
CA CYS A 211 9.28 12.84 4.02
C CYS A 211 9.44 14.24 4.57
N VAL A 212 10.51 14.46 5.33
CA VAL A 212 10.95 15.78 5.82
C VAL A 212 12.43 15.98 5.50
N PRO A 213 12.87 17.22 5.21
CA PRO A 213 14.28 17.51 4.96
C PRO A 213 15.10 17.44 6.26
N GLU A 214 16.32 16.93 6.16
CA GLU A 214 17.33 16.98 7.21
C GLU A 214 18.60 17.63 6.64
N LYS A 215 19.04 18.71 7.30
CA LYS A 215 20.30 19.39 6.95
C LYS A 215 21.48 18.66 7.58
N ARG A 216 22.48 18.32 6.76
CA ARG A 216 23.71 17.66 7.24
C ARG A 216 24.95 18.29 6.62
N ALA A 217 26.07 18.26 7.35
CA ALA A 217 27.37 18.69 6.83
C ALA A 217 27.83 17.89 5.60
N SER A 218 27.42 16.62 5.51
CA SER A 218 27.73 15.72 4.38
C SER A 218 26.82 15.88 3.16
N GLY A 219 25.91 16.86 3.19
CA GLY A 219 24.86 17.04 2.18
C GLY A 219 23.48 16.68 2.72
N ASP A 220 22.50 17.49 2.33
CA ASP A 220 21.12 17.37 2.79
C ASP A 220 20.45 16.10 2.29
N VAL A 221 19.55 15.56 3.11
CA VAL A 221 18.83 14.31 2.81
C VAL A 221 17.35 14.45 3.14
N CYS A 222 16.56 13.49 2.67
CA CYS A 222 15.18 13.33 3.08
C CYS A 222 15.05 12.18 4.09
N ARG A 223 14.25 12.40 5.13
CA ARG A 223 13.86 11.39 6.11
C ARG A 223 12.45 10.96 5.82
N CYS A 224 12.23 9.69 5.51
CA CYS A 224 10.94 9.22 5.00
C CYS A 224 10.34 8.08 5.82
N CYS A 225 9.03 8.11 5.99
CA CYS A 225 8.22 7.02 6.53
C CYS A 225 7.11 6.67 5.54
N CYS A 226 6.79 5.38 5.44
CA CYS A 226 5.61 4.92 4.73
C CYS A 226 4.38 5.15 5.58
N HIS A 227 3.28 5.44 4.92
CA HIS A 227 2.00 5.66 5.57
C HIS A 227 1.56 4.41 6.41
N PRO A 228 0.74 4.57 7.47
CA PRO A 228 0.19 5.81 8.02
C PRO A 228 1.20 6.67 8.77
N PHE A 229 2.49 6.36 8.73
CA PHE A 229 3.46 7.11 9.52
C PHE A 229 3.98 8.33 8.76
N ALA A 230 4.30 9.37 9.51
CA ALA A 230 5.08 10.50 9.08
C ALA A 230 6.34 10.61 9.96
N PRO A 231 7.46 11.08 9.39
CA PRO A 231 8.66 11.32 10.17
C PRO A 231 8.47 12.55 11.07
N ASN A 232 8.80 12.41 12.35
CA ASN A 232 8.96 13.54 13.24
C ASN A 232 10.15 14.40 12.74
N PRO A 233 9.98 15.72 12.52
CA PRO A 233 11.01 16.56 11.91
C PRO A 233 12.23 16.82 12.81
N VAL A 234 12.15 16.46 14.09
CA VAL A 234 13.24 16.64 15.06
C VAL A 234 13.91 15.31 15.38
N THR A 235 13.13 14.27 15.68
CA THR A 235 13.68 12.97 16.11
C THR A 235 13.91 12.00 14.95
N PHE A 236 13.28 12.25 13.79
CA PHE A 236 13.25 11.36 12.63
C PHE A 236 12.74 9.95 12.96
N LYS A 237 11.92 9.82 14.00
CA LYS A 237 11.11 8.63 14.27
C LYS A 237 9.82 8.68 13.46
N CYS A 238 9.34 7.53 13.04
CA CYS A 238 8.05 7.39 12.38
C CYS A 238 6.93 7.39 13.42
N GLU A 239 6.03 8.36 13.30
CA GLU A 239 4.89 8.56 14.19
C GLU A 239 3.60 8.47 13.36
N PRO A 240 2.50 7.90 13.91
CA PRO A 240 1.24 7.85 13.19
C PRO A 240 0.79 9.26 12.76
N LYS A 241 0.33 9.40 11.53
CA LYS A 241 -0.28 10.63 11.04
C LYS A 241 -1.53 10.93 11.85
N THR A 242 -1.67 12.18 12.28
CA THR A 242 -2.90 12.68 12.85
C THR A 242 -3.82 13.10 11.71
N TYR A 243 -4.82 12.29 11.40
CA TYR A 243 -5.91 12.70 10.52
C TYR A 243 -6.89 13.53 11.35
N GLY A 244 -7.01 14.82 11.03
CA GLY A 244 -7.96 15.75 11.65
C GLY A 244 -9.32 15.74 10.98
#